data_AF-A0A0G9GY47-F1
#
_entry.id   AF-A0A0G9GY47-F1
#
_cell.length_a   1.000
_cell.length_b   1.000
_cell.length_c   1.000
_cell.angle_alpha   90.00
_cell.angle_beta   90.00
_cell.angle_gamma   90.00
#
_symmetry.space_group_name_H-M   'P 1'
#
loop_
_entity.id
_entity.type
_entity.pdbx_description
1 polymer ?
#
loop_
_entity_poly.entity_id
_entity_poly.type
_entity_poly.pdbx_seq_one_letter_code
_entity_poly.pdbx_strand_id
1 'polypeptide(L)' 'MARSKLVPSCKLQLTVDAATDRIIEDICSLGIHGTNKSEVACSIIRMWLWENQDKLRDNGVALNVAPKKESGRG' A
#
# COMPACT_ATOMS: atom_id res chain seq x y z
N MET A 1 -13.47 -1.99 -26.44
CA MET A 1 -12.32 -2.50 -25.68
C MET A 1 -11.88 -1.42 -24.72
N ALA A 2 -12.17 -1.57 -23.43
CA ALA A 2 -11.87 -0.56 -22.42
C ALA A 2 -10.35 -0.51 -22.17
N ARG A 3 -9.73 0.66 -22.35
CA ARG A 3 -8.35 0.91 -21.94
C ARG A 3 -8.26 0.70 -20.43
N SER A 4 -7.62 -0.37 -19.99
CA SER A 4 -7.27 -0.56 -18.58
C SER A 4 -6.36 0.58 -18.16
N LYS A 5 -6.89 1.55 -17.41
CA LYS A 5 -6.07 2.51 -16.65
C LYS A 5 -5.42 1.73 -15.51
N LEU A 6 -4.39 0.95 -15.82
CA LEU A 6 -3.52 0.34 -14.82
C LEU A 6 -2.82 1.50 -14.09
N VAL A 7 -3.20 1.71 -12.82
CA VAL A 7 -2.48 2.62 -11.95
C VAL A 7 -1.06 2.07 -11.82
N PRO A 8 -0.01 2.87 -12.08
CA PRO A 8 1.36 2.42 -11.89
C PRO A 8 1.55 1.87 -10.48
N SER A 9 2.09 0.67 -10.38
CA SER A 9 2.35 -0.01 -9.11
C SER A 9 3.82 -0.41 -9.02
N CYS A 10 4.33 -0.44 -7.79
CA CYS A 10 5.66 -0.94 -7.48
C CYS A 10 5.56 -2.10 -6.51
N LYS A 11 6.56 -2.98 -6.51
CA LYS A 11 6.68 -4.06 -5.52
C LYS A 11 7.29 -3.51 -4.23
N LEU A 12 6.71 -3.89 -3.11
CA LEU A 12 7.30 -3.69 -1.78
C LEU A 12 7.69 -5.04 -1.19
N GLN A 13 8.87 -5.13 -0.60
CA GLN A 13 9.30 -6.27 0.19
C GLN A 13 9.23 -5.86 1.66
N LEU A 14 8.45 -6.60 2.46
CA LEU A 14 8.19 -6.30 3.85
C LEU A 14 8.75 -7.41 4.74
N THR A 15 9.29 -7.03 5.90
CA THR A 15 9.62 -7.96 6.99
C THR A 15 8.72 -7.62 8.16
N VAL A 16 8.04 -8.62 8.70
CA VAL A 16 7.10 -8.48 9.82
C VAL A 16 7.40 -9.55 10.85
N ASP A 17 6.98 -9.31 12.09
CA ASP A 17 7.05 -10.35 13.13
C ASP A 17 6.05 -11.48 12.88
N ALA A 18 6.25 -12.60 13.58
CA ALA A 18 5.42 -13.80 13.41
C ALA A 18 3.95 -13.61 13.80
N ALA A 19 3.65 -12.72 14.76
CA ALA A 19 2.27 -12.44 15.14
C ALA A 19 1.56 -11.64 14.05
N THR A 20 2.22 -10.64 13.49
CA THR A 20 1.72 -9.86 12.36
C THR A 20 1.48 -10.74 11.12
N ASP A 21 2.42 -11.63 10.77
CA ASP A 21 2.23 -12.56 9.64
C ASP A 21 1.00 -13.46 9.85
N ARG A 22 0.80 -13.98 11.07
CA ARG A 22 -0.35 -14.81 11.41
C ARG A 22 -1.67 -14.06 11.30
N ILE A 23 -1.72 -12.82 11.81
CA ILE A 23 -2.92 -11.97 11.69
C ILE A 23 -3.27 -11.69 10.22
N ILE A 24 -2.27 -11.41 9.38
CA ILE A 24 -2.48 -11.19 7.94
C ILE A 24 -3.03 -12.47 7.28
N GLU A 25 -2.54 -13.64 7.67
CA GLU A 25 -3.03 -14.93 7.18
C GLU A 25 -4.47 -15.20 7.58
N ASP A 26 -4.83 -14.93 8.84
CA ASP A 26 -6.19 -15.09 9.33
C ASP A 26 -7.15 -14.16 8.58
N ILE A 27 -6.80 -12.89 8.39
CA ILE A 27 -7.58 -11.92 7.60
C ILE A 27 -7.77 -12.40 6.16
N CYS A 28 -6.69 -12.89 5.54
CA CYS A 28 -6.72 -13.45 4.20
C CYS A 28 -7.64 -14.67 4.10
N SER A 29 -7.62 -15.55 5.11
CA SER A 29 -8.48 -16.75 5.14
C SER A 29 -9.97 -16.42 5.20
N LEU A 30 -10.30 -15.26 5.77
CA LEU A 30 -11.67 -14.73 5.84
C LEU A 30 -12.09 -14.00 4.56
N GLY A 31 -11.18 -13.81 3.59
CA GLY A 31 -11.43 -13.03 2.37
C GLY A 31 -11.64 -11.54 2.63
N ILE A 32 -11.21 -11.06 3.80
CA ILE A 32 -11.35 -9.67 4.21
C ILE A 32 -10.16 -8.89 3.64
N HIS A 33 -10.39 -7.75 2.99
CA HIS A 33 -9.35 -6.88 2.44
C HIS A 33 -8.44 -7.48 1.34
N GLY A 34 -8.65 -8.73 0.94
CA GLY A 34 -7.90 -9.38 -0.13
C GLY A 34 -8.04 -10.89 -0.14
N THR A 35 -7.51 -11.50 -1.20
CA THR A 35 -7.48 -12.95 -1.43
C THR A 35 -6.07 -13.54 -1.22
N ASN A 36 -5.08 -12.69 -0.99
CA ASN A 36 -3.71 -13.07 -0.67
C ASN A 36 -3.08 -12.07 0.32
N LYS A 37 -1.99 -12.48 0.98
CA LYS A 37 -1.28 -11.66 1.98
C LYS A 37 -0.87 -10.29 1.45
N SER A 38 -0.47 -10.18 0.17
CA SER A 38 -0.05 -8.91 -0.43
C SER A 38 -1.20 -7.92 -0.59
N GLU A 39 -2.39 -8.39 -0.98
CA GLU A 39 -3.60 -7.57 -1.08
C GLU A 39 -4.03 -7.07 0.29
N VAL A 40 -4.05 -7.97 1.28
CA VAL A 40 -4.39 -7.64 2.67
C VAL A 40 -3.41 -6.60 3.22
N ALA A 41 -2.10 -6.83 3.08
CA ALA A 41 -1.08 -5.89 3.55
C ALA A 41 -1.20 -4.53 2.85
N CYS A 42 -1.44 -4.51 1.54
CA CYS A 42 -1.64 -3.28 0.78
C CYS A 42 -2.89 -2.51 1.25
N SER A 43 -3.98 -3.21 1.57
CA SER A 43 -5.19 -2.61 2.13
C SER A 43 -4.94 -2.01 3.51
N ILE A 44 -4.27 -2.74 4.40
CA ILE A 44 -3.91 -2.27 5.75
C ILE A 44 -3.06 -1.00 5.65
N ILE A 45 -2.01 -1.01 4.83
CA ILE A 45 -1.15 0.16 4.60
C ILE A 45 -1.99 1.34 4.08
N ARG A 46 -2.87 1.11 3.10
CA ARG A 46 -3.73 2.17 2.54
C ARG A 46 -4.67 2.76 3.58
N MET A 47 -5.32 1.92 4.39
CA MET A 47 -6.20 2.36 5.48
C MET A 47 -5.44 3.18 6.50
N TRP A 48 -4.28 2.69 6.94
CA TRP A 48 -3.44 3.42 7.89
C TRP A 48 -3.02 4.79 7.35
N LEU A 49 -2.60 4.88 6.08
CA LEU A 49 -2.27 6.16 5.44
C LEU A 49 -3.48 7.11 5.39
N TRP A 50 -4.67 6.58 5.12
CA TRP A 50 -5.90 7.37 5.10
C TRP A 50 -6.29 7.89 6.49
N GLU A 51 -6.17 7.07 7.52
CA GLU A 51 -6.53 7.42 8.90
C GLU A 51 -5.50 8.37 9.55
N ASN A 52 -4.27 8.39 9.07
CA ASN A 52 -3.17 9.17 9.67
C ASN A 52 -2.74 10.36 8.80
N GLN A 53 -3.59 10.85 7.90
CA GLN A 53 -3.25 11.96 6.99
C GLN A 53 -2.77 13.22 7.70
N ASP A 54 -3.41 13.62 8.80
CA ASP A 54 -3.04 14.83 9.54
C ASP A 54 -1.67 14.65 10.19
N LYS A 55 -1.44 13.53 10.87
CA LYS A 55 -0.12 13.19 11.44
C LYS A 55 0.97 13.19 10.38
N LEU A 56 0.68 12.64 9.20
CA LEU A 56 1.62 12.63 8.08
C LEU A 56 1.96 14.07 7.62
N ARG A 57 0.95 14.94 7.49
CA ARG A 57 1.15 16.36 7.13
C ARG A 57 1.94 17.13 8.17
N ASP A 58 1.63 16.94 9.45
CA ASP A 58 2.32 17.59 10.57
C ASP A 58 3.81 17.20 10.63
N ASN A 59 4.16 16.01 10.11
CA ASN A 59 5.53 15.53 10.00
C ASN A 59 6.16 15.78 8.60
N GLY A 60 5.54 16.63 7.79
CA GLY A 60 6.09 17.07 6.49
C GLY A 60 5.92 16.08 5.34
N VAL A 61 5.09 15.05 5.48
CA VAL A 61 4.78 14.11 4.39
C VAL A 61 3.71 14.71 3.48
N ALA A 62 4.09 15.04 2.25
CA ALA A 62 3.16 15.53 1.24
C ALA A 62 2.34 14.36 0.64
N LEU A 63 1.01 14.41 0.81
CA LEU A 63 0.10 13.39 0.30
C LEU A 63 -0.25 13.55 -1.20
N ASN A 64 0.15 14.67 -1.81
CA ASN A 64 -0.01 14.92 -3.24
C ASN A 64 1.16 14.31 -4.02
N VAL A 65 1.01 13.05 -4.41
CA VAL A 65 2.00 12.37 -5.26
C VAL A 65 1.66 12.64 -6.73
N ALA A 66 2.18 13.74 -7.29
CA ALA A 66 2.38 13.77 -8.73
C ALA A 66 3.39 12.66 -9.09
N PRO A 67 3.19 11.88 -10.16
CA PRO A 67 4.19 10.90 -10.58
C PRO A 67 5.52 11.64 -10.78
N LYS A 68 6.57 11.25 -10.04
CA LYS A 68 7.92 11.79 -10.26
C LYS A 68 8.24 11.51 -11.73
N LYS A 69 8.37 12.56 -12.55
CA LYS A 69 9.00 12.43 -13.87
C LYS A 69 10.36 11.83 -13.64
N GLU A 70 10.59 10.66 -14.20
CA GLU A 70 11.89 10.01 -14.24
C GLU A 70 12.87 10.99 -14.88
N SER A 71 13.77 11.54 -14.05
CA SER A 71 14.81 12.44 -14.54
C SER A 71 15.80 11.58 -15.30
N GLY A 72 15.68 11.57 -16.63
CA GLY A 72 16.67 10.97 -17.51
C GLY A 72 18.07 11.47 -17.15
N ARG A 73 18.94 10.54 -16.78
CA ARG A 73 20.38 10.58 -17.02
C ARG A 73 20.57 9.49 -18.07
N GLY A 74 21.14 9.70 -19.24
CA GLY A 74 22.18 10.62 -19.69
C GLY A 74 22.93 9.84 -20.76
#